data_AF-A0A9X3WGY7-F1
#
_entry.id   AF-A0A9X3WGY7-F1
#
_cell.length_a   1.000
_cell.length_b   1.000
_cell.length_c   1.000
_cell.angle_alpha   90.00
_cell.angle_beta   90.00
_cell.angle_gamma   90.00
#
_symmetry.space_group_name_H-M   'P 1'
#
loop_
_entity.id
_entity.type
_entity.pdbx_description
1 polymer ?
#
loop_
_entity_poly.entity_id
_entity_poly.type
_entity_poly.pdbx_seq_one_letter_code
_entity_poly.pdbx_strand_id
1 'polypeptide(L)' 'MDKKVTKTGTVIDDIKYANDNSGMSYNEAKAYIARTTGGHNTKKFSTTDIEQVRKEIHGD' A
#
# COMPACT_ATOMS: atom_id res chain seq x y z
N MET A 1 25.98 16.80 21.11
CA MET A 1 24.80 16.94 20.24
C MET A 1 23.59 16.52 21.05
N ASP A 2 22.66 17.44 21.28
CA ASP A 2 21.45 17.15 22.05
C ASP A 2 20.51 16.28 21.23
N LYS A 3 20.18 15.08 21.74
CA LYS A 3 19.20 14.21 21.11
C LYS A 3 17.81 14.80 21.31
N LYS A 4 17.02 14.88 20.24
CA LYS A 4 15.61 15.32 20.36
C LYS A 4 14.78 14.17 20.93
N VAL A 5 14.25 14.35 22.13
CA VAL A 5 13.47 13.33 22.84
C VAL A 5 12.04 13.82 23.07
N THR A 6 11.04 12.98 22.85
CA THR A 6 9.64 13.30 23.17
C THR A 6 9.39 13.20 24.68
N LYS A 7 8.25 13.73 25.16
CA LYS A 7 7.86 13.66 26.59
C LYS A 7 7.80 12.23 27.15
N THR A 8 7.59 11.24 26.28
CA THR A 8 7.54 9.82 26.63
C THR A 8 8.90 9.11 26.52
N GLY A 9 9.99 9.84 26.27
CA GLY A 9 11.35 9.27 26.19
C GLY A 9 11.75 8.75 24.81
N THR A 10 10.97 9.01 23.76
CA THR A 10 11.29 8.54 22.40
C THR A 10 12.34 9.42 21.74
N VAL A 11 13.45 8.82 21.28
CA VAL A 11 14.49 9.53 20.54
C VAL A 11 14.06 9.71 19.08
N ILE A 12 13.84 10.95 18.66
CA ILE A 12 13.25 11.28 17.34
C ILE A 12 14.19 10.90 16.19
N ASP A 13 15.49 11.10 16.37
CA ASP A 13 16.47 10.85 15.31
C ASP A 13 16.59 9.35 14.99
N ASP A 14 16.48 8.49 16.00
CA ASP A 14 16.48 7.03 15.84
C ASP A 14 15.22 6.54 15.08
N ILE A 15 14.05 7.16 15.33
CA ILE A 15 12.81 6.83 14.61
C ILE A 15 12.87 7.25 13.15
N LYS A 16 13.43 8.43 12.85
CA LYS A 16 13.60 8.87 11.46
C LYS A 16 14.50 7.91 10.69
N TYR A 17 15.64 7.55 11.28
CA TYR A 17 16.54 6.55 10.70
C TYR A 17 15.85 5.20 10.50
N ALA A 18 15.07 4.73 11.46
CA ALA A 18 14.33 3.47 11.34
C ALA A 18 13.27 3.54 10.23
N ASN A 19 12.53 4.65 10.12
CA ASN A 19 11.53 4.85 9.06
C ASN A 19 12.16 4.88 7.67
N ASP A 20 13.27 5.59 7.50
CA ASP A 20 14.01 5.67 6.23
C ASP A 20 14.52 4.28 5.79
N ASN A 21 14.75 3.37 6.75
CA ASN A 21 15.20 2.00 6.50
C ASN A 21 14.07 0.94 6.57
N SER A 22 12.81 1.34 6.77
CA SER A 22 11.70 0.41 7.01
C SER A 22 11.10 -0.21 5.73
N GLY A 23 11.58 0.20 4.56
CA GLY A 23 11.10 -0.30 3.27
C GLY A 23 9.79 0.37 2.81
N MET A 24 9.04 -0.31 1.95
CA MET A 24 7.77 0.20 1.43
C MET A 24 6.69 0.18 2.52
N SER A 25 5.89 1.23 2.61
CA SER A 25 4.64 1.20 3.35
C SER A 25 3.68 0.14 2.78
N TYR A 26 2.67 -0.24 3.56
CA TYR A 26 1.66 -1.19 3.12
C TYR A 26 1.01 -0.80 1.78
N ASN A 27 0.67 0.49 1.60
CA ASN A 27 0.02 0.96 0.38
C ASN A 27 0.99 0.94 -0.82
N GLU A 28 2.26 1.26 -0.60
CA GLU A 28 3.29 1.18 -1.63
C GLU A 28 3.57 -0.27 -2.03
N ALA A 29 3.69 -1.17 -1.05
CA ALA A 29 3.85 -2.61 -1.29
C ALA A 29 2.65 -3.18 -2.05
N LYS A 30 1.42 -2.84 -1.63
CA LYS A 30 0.18 -3.24 -2.32
C LYS A 30 0.16 -2.77 -3.78
N ALA A 31 0.50 -1.52 -4.03
CA ALA A 31 0.56 -0.96 -5.38
C ALA A 31 1.68 -1.61 -6.22
N TYR A 32 2.84 -1.83 -5.63
CA TYR A 32 3.97 -2.50 -6.27
C TYR A 32 3.63 -3.93 -6.70
N ILE A 33 3.02 -4.71 -5.81
CA ILE A 33 2.56 -6.08 -6.07
C ILE A 33 1.50 -6.07 -7.17
N ALA A 34 0.49 -5.20 -7.09
CA ALA A 34 -0.53 -5.08 -8.13
C ALA A 34 0.07 -4.75 -9.51
N ARG A 35 1.11 -3.91 -9.55
CA ARG A 35 1.80 -3.53 -10.81
C ARG A 35 2.69 -4.64 -11.36
N THR A 36 3.40 -5.38 -10.51
CA THR A 36 4.47 -6.30 -10.93
C THR A 36 4.04 -7.76 -11.00
N THR A 37 3.14 -8.18 -10.11
CA THR A 37 2.66 -9.57 -10.01
C THR A 37 1.14 -9.70 -10.16
N GLY A 38 0.42 -8.58 -10.25
CA GLY A 38 -1.01 -8.59 -10.58
C GLY A 38 -1.26 -9.33 -11.90
N GLY A 39 -2.47 -9.86 -12.05
CA GLY A 39 -2.86 -10.68 -13.21
C GLY A 39 -2.85 -9.93 -14.54
N HIS A 40 -1.66 -9.72 -15.11
CA HIS A 40 -1.50 -9.23 -16.47
C HIS A 40 -2.00 -10.28 -17.44
N ASN A 41 -2.87 -9.89 -18.38
CA ASN A 41 -3.47 -10.79 -19.37
C ASN A 41 -4.35 -11.91 -18.80
N THR A 42 -4.77 -11.87 -17.54
CA THR A 42 -5.69 -12.87 -16.96
C THR A 42 -7.15 -12.60 -17.28
N LYS A 43 -7.47 -11.45 -17.89
CA LYS A 43 -8.83 -11.09 -18.31
C LYS A 43 -9.48 -12.19 -19.15
N LYS A 44 -8.71 -12.90 -19.98
CA LYS A 44 -9.19 -14.02 -20.81
C LYS A 44 -9.65 -15.26 -20.02
N PHE A 45 -9.24 -15.38 -18.76
CA PHE A 45 -9.62 -16.47 -17.86
C PHE A 45 -10.75 -16.09 -16.91
N SER A 46 -11.17 -14.82 -16.91
CA SER A 46 -12.29 -14.34 -16.12
C SER A 46 -13.59 -14.53 -16.92
N THR A 47 -14.59 -15.15 -16.29
CA THR A 47 -15.96 -15.22 -16.80
C THR A 47 -16.84 -14.09 -16.25
N THR A 48 -16.25 -13.15 -15.51
CA THR A 48 -16.97 -12.03 -14.90
C THR A 48 -17.34 -10.99 -15.95
N ASP A 49 -18.64 -10.69 -16.06
CA ASP A 49 -19.13 -9.53 -16.82
C ASP A 49 -18.95 -8.24 -16.00
N ILE A 50 -18.01 -7.40 -16.43
CA ILE A 50 -17.65 -6.16 -15.74
C ILE A 50 -18.81 -5.16 -15.76
N GLU A 51 -19.61 -5.13 -16.83
CA GLU A 51 -20.72 -4.18 -16.96
C GLU A 51 -21.88 -4.54 -16.02
N GLN A 52 -22.15 -5.85 -15.86
CA GLN A 52 -23.12 -6.33 -14.88
C GLN A 52 -22.69 -5.97 -13.46
N VAL A 53 -21.46 -6.30 -13.07
CA VAL A 53 -20.95 -6.02 -11.72
C VAL A 53 -20.94 -4.51 -11.43
N ARG A 54 -20.63 -3.69 -12.43
CA ARG A 54 -20.67 -2.23 -12.28
C ARG A 54 -22.07 -1.72 -11.97
N LYS A 55 -23.09 -2.25 -12.65
CA LYS A 55 -24.51 -1.94 -12.38
C LYS A 55 -24.96 -2.41 -11.00
N GLU A 56 -24.50 -3.56 -10.52
CA GLU A 56 -24.85 -4.05 -9.18
C GLU A 56 -24.24 -3.20 -8.06
N ILE A 57 -23.01 -2.70 -8.25
CA ILE A 57 -22.30 -1.89 -7.24
C ILE A 57 -22.72 -0.42 -7.28
N HIS A 58 -22.97 0.14 -8.47
CA HIS A 58 -23.26 1.56 -8.67
C HIS A 58 -24.72 1.82 -9.06
N GLY A 59 -25.61 0.85 -8.91
CA GLY A 59 -27.00 0.93 -9.34
C GLY A 59 -27.68 2.20 -8.85
N ASP A 60 -28.34 2.88 -9.80
CA ASP A 60 -29.10 4.13 -9.66
C ASP A 60 -30.13 4.12 -8.52
#